data_AF-A0A934C215-F1
#
_entry.id   AF-A0A934C215-F1
#
_cell.length_a   1.000
_cell.length_b   1.000
_cell.length_c   1.000
_cell.angle_alpha   90.00
_cell.angle_beta   90.00
_cell.angle_gamma   90.00
#
_symmetry.space_group_name_H-M   'P 1'
#
loop_
_entity.id
_entity.type
_entity.pdbx_description
1 polymer ?
#
loop_
_entity_poly.entity_id
_entity_poly.type
_entity_poly.pdbx_seq_one_letter_code
_entity_poly.pdbx_strand_id
1 'polypeptide(L)'
;MSATAISAAGHDAHEHNESKFQIYVQIAMLLAVITGVEIVAVYLPFAKWLLVTALVVLSAVKFLFVIFYFMHLRWDKPFCTILFFIGLVLAGGTMWALLALFSVEASLPLPV
;
A
#
# COMPACT_ATOMS: atom_id res chain seq x y z
N MET A 1 -43.10 4.81 -46.96
CA MET A 1 -41.69 4.57 -47.30
C MET A 1 -40.88 4.69 -46.03
N SER A 2 -40.23 3.58 -45.68
CA SER A 2 -39.44 3.34 -44.48
C SER A 2 -38.21 4.24 -44.40
N ALA A 3 -37.89 4.71 -43.21
CA ALA A 3 -36.50 4.96 -42.81
C ALA A 3 -36.40 4.96 -41.27
N THR A 4 -36.31 3.76 -40.71
CA THR A 4 -35.65 3.53 -39.42
C THR A 4 -34.22 4.04 -39.55
N ALA A 5 -33.87 5.10 -38.83
CA ALA A 5 -32.50 5.56 -38.66
C ALA A 5 -32.12 5.47 -37.18
N ILE A 6 -31.67 4.26 -36.81
CA ILE A 6 -30.50 4.00 -35.97
C ILE A 6 -30.49 4.75 -34.63
N SER A 7 -31.23 4.17 -33.68
CA SER A 7 -30.75 4.08 -32.30
C SER A 7 -29.62 3.04 -32.29
N ALA A 8 -28.36 3.47 -32.16
CA ALA A 8 -27.21 2.67 -31.68
C ALA A 8 -25.88 3.38 -32.02
N ALA A 9 -25.46 4.33 -31.20
CA ALA A 9 -24.05 4.72 -31.10
C ALA A 9 -23.83 5.56 -29.84
N GLY A 10 -23.47 4.92 -28.73
CA GLY A 10 -23.08 5.65 -27.52
C GLY A 10 -22.94 4.84 -26.23
N HIS A 11 -23.04 3.51 -26.23
CA HIS A 11 -23.10 2.73 -24.98
C HIS A 11 -21.80 2.07 -24.53
N ASP A 12 -20.69 2.17 -25.28
CA ASP A 12 -19.53 1.29 -25.05
C ASP A 12 -18.31 1.91 -24.34
N ALA A 13 -18.38 3.19 -23.93
CA ALA A 13 -17.24 3.87 -23.29
C ALA A 13 -17.27 3.89 -21.74
N HIS A 14 -18.39 3.50 -21.12
CA HIS A 14 -18.59 3.63 -19.67
C HIS A 14 -18.37 2.33 -18.87
N GLU A 15 -18.41 1.14 -19.47
CA GLU A 15 -18.26 -0.12 -18.71
C GLU A 15 -16.83 -0.38 -18.21
N HIS A 16 -15.80 0.11 -18.92
CA HIS A 16 -14.41 -0.24 -18.61
C HIS A 16 -13.83 0.52 -17.39
N ASN A 17 -14.46 1.63 -16.99
CA ASN A 17 -14.05 2.42 -15.81
C ASN A 17 -14.77 1.97 -14.52
N GLU A 18 -16.03 1.54 -14.63
CA GLU A 18 -16.82 0.94 -13.54
C GLU A 18 -16.08 -0.26 -12.91
N SER A 19 -15.57 -1.18 -13.74
CA SER A 19 -14.89 -2.40 -13.25
C SER A 19 -13.62 -2.09 -12.43
N LYS A 20 -12.80 -1.12 -12.86
CA LYS A 20 -11.59 -0.73 -12.14
C LYS A 20 -11.91 -0.08 -10.79
N PHE A 21 -12.92 0.79 -10.78
CA PHE A 21 -13.40 1.43 -9.56
C PHE A 21 -13.91 0.40 -8.54
N GLN A 22 -14.67 -0.59 -8.99
CA GLN A 22 -15.15 -1.69 -8.13
C GLN A 22 -13.98 -2.48 -7.51
N ILE A 23 -12.92 -2.76 -8.27
CA ILE A 23 -11.72 -3.43 -7.75
C ILE A 23 -11.05 -2.60 -6.65
N TYR A 24 -10.91 -1.27 -6.83
CA TYR A 24 -10.34 -0.41 -5.79
C TYR A 24 -11.16 -0.40 -4.51
N VAL A 25 -12.49 -0.28 -4.63
CA VAL A 25 -13.40 -0.30 -3.49
C VAL A 25 -13.34 -1.64 -2.76
N GLN A 26 -13.29 -2.76 -3.50
CA GLN A 26 -13.17 -4.09 -2.90
C GLN A 26 -11.86 -4.27 -2.12
N ILE A 27 -10.75 -3.74 -2.65
CA ILE A 27 -9.46 -3.77 -1.96
C ILE A 27 -9.46 -2.85 -0.73
N ALA A 28 -10.09 -1.66 -0.83
CA ALA A 28 -10.28 -0.76 0.30
C ALA A 28 -10.99 -1.46 1.47
N MET A 29 -12.08 -2.16 1.16
CA MET A 29 -12.85 -2.95 2.12
C MET A 29 -12.00 -4.06 2.73
N LEU A 30 -11.21 -4.78 1.93
CA LEU A 30 -10.30 -5.80 2.45
C LEU A 30 -9.26 -5.21 3.42
N LEU A 31 -8.63 -4.10 3.06
CA LEU A 31 -7.68 -3.38 3.94
C LEU A 31 -8.34 -2.93 5.24
N ALA A 32 -9.57 -2.42 5.17
CA ALA A 32 -10.33 -2.02 6.34
C ALA A 32 -10.63 -3.21 7.27
N VAL A 33 -11.03 -4.36 6.70
CA VAL A 33 -11.26 -5.60 7.46
C VAL A 33 -9.97 -6.09 8.12
N ILE A 34 -8.84 -6.12 7.39
CA ILE A 34 -7.54 -6.52 7.96
C ILE A 34 -7.16 -5.60 9.13
N THR A 35 -7.44 -4.29 9.02
CA THR A 35 -7.18 -3.33 10.09
C THR A 35 -8.10 -3.56 11.29
N GLY A 36 -9.38 -3.84 11.07
CA GLY A 36 -10.31 -4.20 12.14
C GLY A 36 -9.87 -5.46 12.90
N VAL A 37 -9.45 -6.50 12.16
CA VAL A 37 -8.91 -7.74 12.75
C VAL A 37 -7.63 -7.47 13.53
N GLU A 38 -6.75 -6.61 13.03
CA GLU A 38 -5.52 -6.22 13.72
C GLU A 38 -5.80 -5.57 15.08
N ILE A 39 -6.75 -4.63 15.14
CA ILE A 39 -7.16 -3.99 16.41
C ILE A 39 -7.69 -5.03 17.39
N VAL A 40 -8.55 -5.96 16.95
CA VAL A 40 -9.07 -7.03 17.82
C VAL A 40 -7.94 -7.95 18.29
N ALA A 41 -7.00 -8.30 17.41
CA ALA A 41 -5.86 -9.14 17.74
C ALA A 41 -4.92 -8.50 18.78
N VAL A 42 -4.77 -7.17 18.76
CA VAL A 42 -3.99 -6.42 19.77
C VAL A 42 -4.63 -6.50 21.16
N TYR A 43 -5.96 -6.59 21.24
CA TYR A 43 -6.68 -6.69 22.52
C TYR A 43 -6.64 -8.09 23.15
N LEU A 44 -6.34 -9.13 22.37
CA LEU A 44 -6.22 -10.50 22.86
C LEU A 44 -4.84 -10.71 23.54
N PRO A 45 -4.78 -11.44 24.67
CA PRO A 45 -3.53 -11.68 25.41
C PRO A 45 -2.64 -12.74 24.74
N PHE A 46 -2.24 -12.51 23.48
CA PHE A 46 -1.28 -13.36 22.77
C PHE A 46 0.16 -13.15 23.26
N ALA A 47 1.05 -14.05 22.87
CA ALA A 47 2.48 -13.87 23.07
C ALA A 47 2.96 -12.58 22.39
N LYS A 48 3.58 -11.67 23.16
CA LYS A 48 4.00 -10.34 22.70
C LYS A 48 4.86 -10.39 21.43
N TRP A 49 5.74 -11.38 21.32
CA TRP A 49 6.61 -11.54 20.15
C TRP A 49 5.81 -11.86 18.87
N LEU A 50 4.84 -12.78 18.97
CA LEU A 50 3.95 -13.12 17.86
C LEU A 50 3.11 -11.92 17.43
N LEU A 51 2.61 -11.14 18.39
CA LEU A 51 1.82 -9.93 18.15
C LEU A 51 2.65 -8.87 17.39
N VAL A 52 3.87 -8.59 17.85
CA VAL A 52 4.78 -7.63 17.18
C VAL A 52 5.12 -8.08 15.76
N THR A 53 5.48 -9.36 15.57
CA THR A 53 5.75 -9.89 14.23
C THR A 53 4.54 -9.80 13.32
N ALA A 54 3.34 -10.14 13.82
CA ALA A 54 2.11 -10.06 13.05
C ALA A 54 1.79 -8.61 12.64
N LEU A 55 1.94 -7.64 13.55
CA LEU A 55 1.70 -6.22 13.28
C LEU A 55 2.67 -5.65 12.24
N VAL A 56 3.96 -6.01 12.33
CA VAL A 56 4.96 -5.59 11.35
C VAL A 56 4.64 -6.17 9.97
N VAL A 57 4.32 -7.47 9.90
CA VAL A 57 3.97 -8.14 8.64
C VAL A 57 2.68 -7.56 8.05
N LEU A 58 1.63 -7.40 8.86
CA LEU A 58 0.37 -6.82 8.42
C LEU A 58 0.54 -5.39 7.95
N SER A 59 1.37 -4.57 8.62
CA SER A 59 1.68 -3.21 8.19
C SER A 59 2.38 -3.18 6.83
N ALA A 60 3.39 -4.04 6.64
CA ALA A 60 4.09 -4.16 5.35
C ALA A 60 3.15 -4.61 4.22
N VAL A 61 2.29 -5.60 4.47
CA VAL A 61 1.31 -6.09 3.50
C VAL A 61 0.30 -4.99 3.13
N LYS A 62 -0.23 -4.26 4.12
CA LYS A 62 -1.13 -3.13 3.87
C LYS A 62 -0.45 -2.07 3.01
N PHE A 63 0.78 -1.70 3.35
CA PHE A 63 1.57 -0.74 2.58
C PHE A 63 1.74 -1.19 1.13
N LEU A 64 2.12 -2.46 0.90
CA LEU A 64 2.24 -3.03 -0.45
C LEU A 64 0.92 -2.97 -1.23
N PHE A 65 -0.19 -3.36 -0.61
CA PHE A 65 -1.51 -3.29 -1.26
C PHE A 65 -1.88 -1.86 -1.66
N VAL A 66 -1.60 -0.87 -0.80
CA VAL A 66 -1.85 0.54 -1.08
C VAL A 66 -1.02 1.02 -2.26
N ILE A 67 0.28 0.73 -2.33
CA ILE A 67 1.13 1.19 -3.43
C ILE A 67 0.79 0.49 -4.75
N PHE A 68 0.51 -0.82 -4.72
CA PHE A 68 0.24 -1.58 -5.94
C PHE A 68 -1.12 -1.22 -6.54
N TYR A 69 -2.15 -1.08 -5.70
CA TYR A 69 -3.50 -0.83 -6.16
C TYR A 69 -3.85 0.66 -6.10
N PHE A 70 -3.84 1.31 -4.94
CA PHE A 70 -4.30 2.70 -4.82
C PHE A 70 -3.38 3.73 -5.50
N MET A 71 -2.07 3.49 -5.57
CA MET A 71 -1.17 4.35 -6.36
C MET A 71 -1.09 3.98 -7.84
N HIS A 72 -1.99 3.11 -8.33
CA HIS A 72 -2.11 2.73 -9.74
C HIS A 72 -0.93 1.96 -10.34
N LEU A 73 0.13 1.62 -9.59
CA LEU A 73 1.32 0.92 -10.11
C LEU A 73 1.01 -0.39 -10.85
N ARG A 74 -0.07 -1.10 -10.49
CA ARG A 74 -0.54 -2.32 -11.18
C ARG A 74 -0.95 -2.07 -12.65
N TRP A 75 -1.44 -0.87 -12.96
CA TRP A 75 -1.96 -0.48 -14.28
C TRP A 75 -1.14 0.62 -14.97
N ASP A 76 -0.17 1.21 -14.28
CA ASP A 76 0.74 2.22 -14.81
C ASP A 76 2.02 1.58 -15.38
N LYS A 77 2.85 2.40 -16.05
CA LYS A 77 4.12 1.94 -16.63
C LYS A 77 5.07 1.45 -15.53
N PRO A 78 5.87 0.40 -15.80
CA PRO A 78 6.83 -0.15 -14.83
C PRO A 78 7.85 0.88 -14.33
N PHE A 79 8.04 1.99 -15.06
CA PHE A 79 8.86 3.13 -14.66
C PHE A 79 8.44 3.76 -13.32
N CYS A 80 7.14 3.96 -13.07
CA CYS A 80 6.65 4.49 -11.78
C CYS A 80 6.95 3.52 -10.63
N THR A 81 6.89 2.21 -10.89
CA THR A 81 7.22 1.19 -9.87
C THR A 81 8.71 1.24 -9.53
N ILE A 82 9.59 1.34 -10.54
CA ILE A 82 11.04 1.44 -10.34
C ILE A 82 11.40 2.70 -9.54
N LEU A 83 10.84 3.85 -9.90
CA LEU A 83 11.09 5.11 -9.19
C LEU A 83 10.66 5.04 -7.72
N PHE A 84 9.50 4.44 -7.45
CA PHE A 84 9.02 4.22 -6.08
C PHE A 84 9.96 3.30 -5.28
N PHE A 85 10.40 2.20 -5.87
CA PHE A 85 11.34 1.28 -5.22
C PHE A 85 12.70 1.91 -4.95
N ILE A 86 13.23 2.73 -5.87
CA ILE A 86 14.45 3.51 -5.63
C ILE A 86 14.25 4.44 -4.43
N GLY A 87 13.11 5.14 -4.36
CA GLY A 87 12.76 5.97 -3.21
C GLY A 87 12.65 5.18 -1.91
N LEU A 88 12.01 4.00 -1.93
CA LEU A 88 11.89 3.11 -0.77
C LEU A 88 13.25 2.62 -0.28
N VAL A 89 14.14 2.23 -1.19
CA VAL A 89 15.51 1.79 -0.87
C VAL A 89 16.33 2.95 -0.33
N LEU A 90 16.23 4.15 -0.91
CA LEU A 90 16.91 5.33 -0.39
C LEU A 90 16.39 5.72 1.00
N ALA A 91 15.07 5.71 1.22
CA ALA A 91 14.49 6.02 2.53
C ALA A 91 14.89 4.99 3.58
N GLY A 92 14.79 3.69 3.27
CA GLY A 92 15.23 2.62 4.16
C GLY A 92 16.74 2.65 4.42
N GLY A 93 17.54 2.89 3.38
CA GLY A 93 18.99 2.98 3.46
C GLY A 93 19.45 4.18 4.28
N THR A 94 18.85 5.36 4.10
CA THR A 94 19.14 6.56 4.90
C THR A 94 18.71 6.37 6.35
N MET A 95 17.52 5.81 6.61
CA MET A 95 17.08 5.48 7.97
C MET A 95 18.04 4.50 8.66
N TRP A 96 18.47 3.44 7.95
CA TRP A 96 19.47 2.49 8.47
C TRP A 96 20.82 3.17 8.73
N ALA A 97 21.29 4.01 7.81
CA ALA A 97 22.54 4.74 7.97
C ALA A 97 22.52 5.69 9.18
N LEU A 98 21.39 6.38 9.42
CA LEU A 98 21.22 7.22 10.60
C LEU A 98 21.22 6.40 11.90
N LEU A 99 20.55 5.25 11.92
CA LEU A 99 20.57 4.34 13.07
C LEU A 99 22.00 3.82 13.34
N ALA A 100 22.74 3.46 12.30
CA ALA A 100 24.13 3.04 12.42
C ALA A 100 25.02 4.18 12.93
N LEU A 101 24.80 5.42 12.46
CA LEU A 101 25.56 6.59 12.88
C LEU A 101 25.31 6.93 14.35
N PHE A 102 24.06 6.89 14.82
CA PHE A 102 23.70 7.10 16.23
C PHE A 102 24.05 5.91 17.15
N SER A 103 24.29 4.73 16.58
CA SER A 103 24.77 3.55 17.30
C SER A 103 26.27 3.61 17.61
N VAL A 104 27.03 4.52 16.99
CA VAL A 104 28.47 4.65 17.23
C VAL A 104 28.72 5.48 18.48
N GLU A 105 29.55 4.97 19.38
CA GLU A 105 29.90 5.53 20.71
C GLU A 105 30.43 6.98 20.68
N ALA A 106 30.83 7.47 19.51
CA ALA A 106 31.31 8.84 19.29
C ALA A 106 30.22 9.94 19.45
N SER A 107 28.94 9.58 19.57
CA SER A 107 27.85 10.54 19.87
C SER A 107 27.57 10.74 21.36
N LEU A 108 28.35 10.13 22.26
CA LEU A 108 28.20 10.29 23.70
C LEU A 108 28.75 11.67 24.13
N PRO A 109 27.96 12.53 24.80
CA PRO A 109 28.50 13.76 25.36
C PRO A 109 29.58 13.40 26.37
N LEU A 110 30.74 14.08 26.27
CA LEU A 110 31.85 13.91 27.21
C LEU A 110 31.33 14.01 28.65
N PRO A 111 31.66 13.05 29.54
CA PRO A 111 31.36 13.22 30.95
C PRO A 111 32.07 14.48 31.44
N VAL A 112 31.29 15.49 31.81
CA VAL A 112 31.73 16.65 32.58
C VAL A 112 31.77 16.30 34.06
#